data_AF-A0ABD3VAF7-F1
#
_entry.id   AF-A0ABD3VAF7-F1
#
_cell.length_a   1.000
_cell.length_b   1.000
_cell.length_c   1.000
_cell.angle_alpha   90.00
_cell.angle_beta   90.00
_cell.angle_gamma   90.00
#
_symmetry.space_group_name_H-M   'P 1'
#
loop_
_entity.id
_entity.type
_entity.pdbx_description
1 polymer ?
#
loop_
_entity_poly.entity_id
_entity_poly.type
_entity_poly.pdbx_seq_one_letter_code
_entity_poly.pdbx_strand_id
1 'polypeptide(L)'
;MLKPSSGCPVDVAENWLEGYRKEYGKGTYNYSTPLDLFGEFTEEYMKFFFCVHKSVKNSSLIPRYQTYWEPGRYCIIRSNGTCPNGFKSGYAQMDDSDNKVNLLQNGGILPDGYFANDTGLYFCCRDDGLVTNDIVLPRKNPFVLYMATGETKCQAVKGMTSSIQYLVFNDDKSGNRVITNGTLPTIKIENNNTMLFLCHYKPVECEITGCTDKDGEDVHPSSEHTKNCVTKNNVQYTVHFLTVVGCSVESKCKLVGEEWSVLRAEGCVRQVCQMQIVNNTEKFLVKDISQGCDWKGVCKPENSTWTDDENCVDYRCKKLTLGGGTVVRTETLSYGCKWNGKCKSADVAWSEDCLSRKCVVVVNETHVQRQVMSTVEGCQTVGSSDCHAIDSNWTETQNNSCTRLTCTQNGQALRTKVLERLCQDSEKKCHPVGASGFQAEIQGMVRTNCSCLAREAGVMVQCPG
;
A
#
# COMPACT_ATOMS: atom_id res chain seq x y z
N MET A 1 -6.04 14.32 -32.06
CA MET A 1 -4.66 14.83 -31.79
C MET A 1 -3.73 14.34 -32.90
N LEU A 2 -2.53 14.90 -33.05
CA LEU A 2 -1.47 14.25 -33.83
C LEU A 2 -0.99 12.98 -33.11
N LYS A 3 -0.46 12.02 -33.87
CA LYS A 3 0.06 10.75 -33.37
C LYS A 3 1.54 10.90 -32.96
N PRO A 4 1.89 10.71 -31.68
CA PRO A 4 3.28 10.58 -31.23
C PRO A 4 4.01 9.43 -31.92
N SER A 5 5.34 9.50 -31.97
CA SER A 5 6.22 8.43 -32.47
C SER A 5 6.02 7.08 -31.74
N SER A 6 5.59 7.13 -30.47
CA SER A 6 5.25 5.97 -29.64
C SER A 6 3.88 5.33 -29.92
N GLY A 7 3.06 5.93 -30.80
CA GLY A 7 1.71 5.46 -31.12
C GLY A 7 0.60 6.34 -30.53
N CYS A 8 -0.66 5.96 -30.75
CA CYS A 8 -1.78 6.65 -30.12
C CYS A 8 -1.84 6.36 -28.61
N PRO A 9 -2.39 7.27 -27.78
CA PRO A 9 -2.45 7.07 -26.33
C PRO A 9 -3.13 5.75 -25.95
N VAL A 10 -2.47 4.92 -25.14
CA VAL A 10 -3.03 3.64 -24.67
C VAL A 10 -3.49 3.77 -23.22
N ASP A 11 -4.61 4.47 -23.00
CA ASP A 11 -5.47 4.22 -21.86
C ASP A 11 -6.24 2.90 -22.06
N VAL A 12 -6.83 2.70 -23.25
CA VAL A 12 -7.19 1.38 -23.80
C VAL A 12 -6.92 1.40 -25.32
N ALA A 13 -6.07 0.52 -25.83
CA ALA A 13 -5.58 0.59 -27.22
C ALA A 13 -6.71 0.50 -28.26
N GLU A 14 -7.73 -0.29 -27.94
CA GLU A 14 -8.91 -0.48 -28.79
C GLU A 14 -9.78 0.78 -28.94
N ASN A 15 -9.56 1.85 -28.18
CA ASN A 15 -10.42 3.04 -28.21
C ASN A 15 -9.97 4.15 -29.16
N TRP A 16 -8.86 3.99 -29.88
CA TRP A 16 -8.37 5.00 -30.83
C TRP A 16 -8.51 4.52 -32.29
N LEU A 17 -8.88 5.45 -33.16
CA LEU A 17 -8.91 5.32 -34.61
C LEU A 17 -7.78 6.16 -35.18
N GLU A 18 -7.18 5.67 -36.26
CA GLU A 18 -6.07 6.33 -36.94
C GLU A 18 -6.46 6.83 -38.32
N GLY A 19 -5.82 7.93 -38.74
CA GLY A 19 -5.84 8.44 -40.10
C GLY A 19 -4.57 9.25 -40.37
N TYR A 20 -4.39 9.71 -41.60
CA TYR A 20 -3.26 10.55 -41.98
C TYR A 20 -3.64 11.59 -43.02
N ARG A 21 -2.88 12.70 -43.04
CA ARG A 21 -2.79 13.65 -44.15
C ARG A 21 -1.35 13.64 -44.65
N LYS A 22 -1.21 13.55 -45.97
CA LYS A 22 0.01 13.74 -46.74
C LYS A 22 -0.13 15.04 -47.52
N GLU A 23 0.68 16.02 -47.20
CA GLU A 23 0.65 17.38 -47.71
C GLU A 23 1.92 17.66 -48.51
N TYR A 24 1.77 18.32 -49.65
CA TYR A 24 2.88 18.70 -50.52
C TYR A 24 3.16 20.20 -50.39
N GLY A 25 4.34 20.63 -50.85
CA GLY A 25 4.84 21.97 -50.57
C GLY A 25 6.06 22.26 -51.43
N LYS A 26 6.41 23.55 -51.54
CA LYS A 26 7.45 24.03 -52.45
C LYS A 26 8.71 24.49 -51.69
N GLY A 27 9.40 23.54 -51.06
CA GLY A 27 10.70 23.77 -50.45
C GLY A 27 11.03 22.78 -49.33
N THR A 28 12.27 22.82 -48.83
CA THR A 28 12.74 22.03 -47.69
C THR A 28 11.82 22.24 -46.47
N TYR A 29 11.27 21.15 -45.94
CA TYR A 29 10.43 21.21 -44.75
C TYR A 29 11.29 21.35 -43.51
N ASN A 30 11.07 22.42 -42.77
CA ASN A 30 11.66 22.60 -41.46
C ASN A 30 10.70 22.08 -40.37
N TYR A 31 11.27 21.51 -39.32
CA TYR A 31 10.55 21.12 -38.11
C TYR A 31 11.50 21.24 -36.92
N SER A 32 10.98 21.22 -35.71
CA SER A 32 11.82 21.17 -34.52
C SER A 32 12.63 19.88 -34.48
N THR A 33 13.92 19.95 -34.17
CA THR A 33 14.72 18.74 -33.84
C THR A 33 14.93 18.69 -32.33
N PRO A 34 14.40 17.68 -31.61
CA PRO A 34 13.62 16.53 -32.09
C PRO A 34 12.16 16.86 -32.43
N LEU A 35 11.57 16.03 -33.29
CA LEU A 35 10.12 15.96 -33.57
C LEU A 35 9.64 14.56 -33.17
N ASP A 36 8.88 14.45 -32.08
CA ASP A 36 8.42 13.16 -31.54
C ASP A 36 7.06 12.72 -32.13
N LEU A 37 6.86 12.94 -33.44
CA LEU A 37 5.64 12.56 -34.17
C LEU A 37 5.84 11.33 -35.03
N PHE A 38 4.78 10.54 -35.20
CA PHE A 38 4.73 9.47 -36.18
C PHE A 38 4.35 10.02 -37.55
N GLY A 39 5.25 9.88 -38.53
CA GLY A 39 5.05 10.40 -39.88
C GLY A 39 6.26 10.20 -40.80
N GLU A 40 6.11 10.67 -42.04
CA GLU A 40 7.19 10.75 -43.04
C GLU A 40 7.41 12.24 -43.36
N PHE A 41 8.57 12.80 -43.03
CA PHE A 41 8.88 14.22 -43.23
C PHE A 41 10.07 14.33 -44.19
N THR A 42 9.80 14.77 -45.42
CA THR A 42 10.77 14.81 -46.54
C THR A 42 10.89 16.23 -47.08
N GLU A 43 11.77 16.47 -48.06
CA GLU A 43 11.83 17.78 -48.75
C GLU A 43 10.65 18.03 -49.72
N GLU A 44 9.89 17.00 -50.10
CA GLU A 44 8.75 17.14 -51.04
C GLU A 44 7.38 17.16 -50.36
N TYR A 45 7.24 16.42 -49.26
CA TYR A 45 5.99 16.24 -48.54
C TYR A 45 6.21 16.00 -47.05
N MET A 46 5.21 16.40 -46.26
CA MET A 46 5.01 15.86 -44.91
C MET A 46 3.81 14.90 -44.91
N LYS A 47 3.90 13.81 -44.15
CA LYS A 47 2.80 12.88 -43.91
C LYS A 47 2.68 12.68 -42.42
N PHE A 48 1.65 13.26 -41.83
CA PHE A 48 1.41 13.23 -40.39
C PHE A 48 0.14 12.44 -40.08
N PHE A 49 0.19 11.71 -38.97
CA PHE A 49 -0.89 10.83 -38.54
C PHE A 49 -1.70 11.45 -37.40
N PHE A 50 -2.96 11.06 -37.31
CA PHE A 50 -3.92 11.50 -36.30
C PHE A 50 -4.36 10.33 -35.41
N CYS A 51 -4.60 10.65 -34.14
CA CYS A 51 -5.34 9.82 -33.20
C CYS A 51 -6.71 10.46 -32.93
N VAL A 52 -7.78 9.75 -33.28
CA VAL A 52 -9.18 10.16 -33.12
C VAL A 52 -9.90 9.14 -32.23
N HIS A 53 -10.45 9.56 -31.09
CA HIS A 53 -11.05 8.64 -30.13
C HIS A 53 -12.37 8.04 -30.67
N LYS A 54 -12.64 6.76 -30.40
CA LYS A 54 -13.86 6.05 -30.86
C LYS A 54 -15.15 6.64 -30.32
N SER A 55 -15.10 7.45 -29.26
CA SER A 55 -16.28 8.17 -28.74
C SER A 55 -16.92 9.12 -29.76
N VAL A 56 -16.19 9.55 -30.79
CA VAL A 56 -16.72 10.27 -31.96
C VAL A 56 -17.85 9.48 -32.67
N LYS A 57 -17.89 8.15 -32.53
CA LYS A 57 -18.96 7.29 -33.07
C LYS A 57 -19.98 6.83 -32.02
N ASN A 58 -19.65 6.90 -30.72
CA ASN A 58 -20.56 6.56 -29.62
C ASN A 58 -20.13 7.25 -28.32
N SER A 59 -20.87 8.29 -27.91
CA SER A 59 -20.61 9.06 -26.69
C SER A 59 -20.68 8.24 -25.39
N SER A 60 -21.30 7.06 -25.41
CA SER A 60 -21.36 6.14 -24.26
C SER A 60 -19.99 5.51 -23.93
N LEU A 61 -19.02 5.63 -24.82
CA LEU A 61 -17.65 5.11 -24.67
C LEU A 61 -16.65 6.13 -24.11
N ILE A 62 -17.10 7.32 -23.67
CA ILE A 62 -16.21 8.33 -23.06
C ILE A 62 -15.96 7.93 -21.59
N PRO A 63 -14.71 7.64 -21.17
CA PRO A 63 -14.39 7.47 -19.75
C PRO A 63 -14.68 8.77 -18.97
N ARG A 64 -15.15 8.69 -17.72
CA ARG A 64 -15.55 9.88 -16.94
C ARG A 64 -14.44 10.94 -16.79
N TYR A 65 -13.17 10.55 -16.85
CA TYR A 65 -12.05 11.49 -16.85
C TYR A 65 -11.86 12.24 -18.19
N GLN A 66 -12.31 11.69 -19.32
CA GLN A 66 -12.32 12.39 -20.61
C GLN A 66 -13.57 13.27 -20.82
N THR A 67 -14.62 13.12 -20.00
CA THR A 67 -15.78 14.05 -20.03
C THR A 67 -15.52 15.39 -19.34
N TYR A 68 -14.42 15.54 -18.60
CA TYR A 68 -14.11 16.75 -17.83
C TYR A 68 -12.70 17.24 -18.14
N TRP A 69 -12.58 18.07 -19.18
CA TRP A 69 -11.33 18.74 -19.53
C TRP A 69 -11.09 19.91 -18.59
N GLU A 70 -10.03 19.83 -17.80
CA GLU A 70 -9.79 20.76 -16.70
C GLU A 70 -9.34 22.16 -17.14
N PRO A 71 -9.56 23.18 -16.26
CA PRO A 71 -9.09 24.55 -16.46
C PRO A 71 -7.59 24.70 -16.76
N GLY A 72 -7.28 25.24 -17.95
CA GLY A 72 -5.93 25.45 -18.45
C GLY A 72 -5.90 26.20 -19.80
N ARG A 73 -4.71 26.29 -20.41
CA ARG A 73 -4.40 26.96 -21.68
C ARG A 73 -3.73 26.02 -22.69
N TYR A 74 -4.55 25.33 -23.46
CA TYR A 74 -4.12 24.33 -24.43
C TYR A 74 -5.19 24.16 -25.52
N CYS A 75 -4.79 23.58 -26.65
CA CYS A 75 -5.67 23.32 -27.78
C CYS A 75 -5.58 21.85 -28.24
N ILE A 76 -6.67 21.35 -28.80
CA ILE A 76 -6.80 20.03 -29.44
C ILE A 76 -7.41 20.19 -30.83
N ILE A 77 -7.17 19.24 -31.75
CA ILE A 77 -7.95 19.19 -33.01
C ILE A 77 -9.39 18.80 -32.65
N ARG A 78 -10.37 19.49 -33.24
CA ARG A 78 -11.78 19.16 -33.09
C ARG A 78 -12.10 17.84 -33.80
N SER A 79 -13.04 17.11 -33.25
CA SER A 79 -13.64 15.93 -33.86
C SER A 79 -15.10 15.86 -33.43
N ASN A 80 -15.99 15.39 -34.32
CA ASN A 80 -17.43 15.26 -34.07
C ASN A 80 -18.22 16.59 -34.16
N GLY A 81 -17.79 17.53 -35.01
CA GLY A 81 -18.53 18.76 -35.35
C GLY A 81 -18.50 19.88 -34.31
N THR A 82 -18.43 19.56 -33.02
CA THR A 82 -18.51 20.52 -31.90
C THR A 82 -17.35 20.36 -30.92
N CYS A 83 -16.95 21.45 -30.28
CA CYS A 83 -15.93 21.41 -29.23
C CYS A 83 -16.48 20.86 -27.89
N PRO A 84 -15.62 20.23 -27.06
CA PRO A 84 -16.01 19.84 -25.70
C PRO A 84 -16.36 21.06 -24.84
N ASN A 85 -17.10 20.83 -23.75
CA ASN A 85 -17.46 21.88 -22.79
C ASN A 85 -16.22 22.66 -22.31
N GLY A 86 -16.34 23.99 -22.28
CA GLY A 86 -15.25 24.91 -21.89
C GLY A 86 -14.27 25.26 -23.01
N PHE A 87 -14.28 24.58 -24.16
CA PHE A 87 -13.44 24.97 -25.30
C PHE A 87 -14.17 25.92 -26.25
N LYS A 88 -13.40 26.87 -26.81
CA LYS A 88 -13.80 27.73 -27.92
C LYS A 88 -13.29 27.13 -29.23
N SER A 89 -14.10 27.22 -30.29
CA SER A 89 -13.69 26.71 -31.61
C SER A 89 -12.81 27.71 -32.35
N GLY A 90 -11.88 27.18 -33.13
CA GLY A 90 -11.16 27.91 -34.19
C GLY A 90 -10.99 27.08 -35.45
N TYR A 91 -10.48 27.71 -36.50
CA TYR A 91 -10.15 27.11 -37.79
C TYR A 91 -8.88 27.76 -38.34
N ALA A 92 -7.93 26.95 -38.82
CA ALA A 92 -6.78 27.40 -39.59
C ALA A 92 -6.66 26.58 -40.88
N GLN A 93 -6.32 27.24 -41.98
CA GLN A 93 -6.08 26.63 -43.28
C GLN A 93 -4.65 26.92 -43.73
N MET A 94 -3.94 25.87 -44.16
CA MET A 94 -2.61 25.91 -44.76
C MET A 94 -2.72 25.55 -46.25
N ASP A 95 -1.95 26.23 -47.08
CA ASP A 95 -2.03 26.20 -48.55
C ASP A 95 -1.09 25.10 -49.09
N ASP A 96 -1.65 23.96 -49.55
CA ASP A 96 -0.87 22.87 -50.17
C ASP A 96 -0.43 23.31 -51.58
N SER A 97 0.54 22.62 -52.15
CA SER A 97 0.94 22.81 -53.54
C SER A 97 -0.17 22.32 -54.49
N ASP A 98 -0.99 23.26 -54.99
CA ASP A 98 -2.13 23.10 -55.93
C ASP A 98 -1.85 22.18 -57.16
N ASN A 99 -0.58 21.88 -57.47
CA ASN A 99 -0.15 21.10 -58.63
C ASN A 99 -0.17 19.55 -58.48
N LYS A 100 -0.57 18.99 -57.32
CA LYS A 100 -0.46 17.52 -57.04
C LYS A 100 -1.80 16.80 -56.72
N VAL A 101 -2.93 17.34 -57.17
CA VAL A 101 -4.34 16.90 -56.89
C VAL A 101 -4.68 15.42 -57.19
N ASN A 102 -3.86 14.68 -57.95
CA ASN A 102 -4.13 13.30 -58.37
C ASN A 102 -3.55 12.20 -57.44
N LEU A 103 -3.07 12.55 -56.25
CA LEU A 103 -2.47 11.60 -55.30
C LEU A 103 -3.39 11.35 -54.10
N LEU A 104 -3.34 10.14 -53.51
CA LEU A 104 -4.03 9.82 -52.27
C LEU A 104 -3.41 10.59 -51.09
N GLN A 105 -3.85 11.83 -50.93
CA GLN A 105 -3.37 12.81 -49.95
C GLN A 105 -3.88 12.55 -48.53
N ASN A 106 -4.84 11.65 -48.32
CA ASN A 106 -5.34 11.32 -46.98
C ASN A 106 -5.80 9.85 -46.90
N GLY A 107 -6.10 9.39 -45.69
CA GLY A 107 -6.65 8.05 -45.45
C GLY A 107 -6.98 7.78 -43.99
N GLY A 108 -7.79 6.75 -43.74
CA GLY A 108 -8.25 6.38 -42.39
C GLY A 108 -9.34 7.32 -41.85
N ILE A 109 -9.34 7.57 -40.54
CA ILE A 109 -10.29 8.44 -39.86
C ILE A 109 -9.63 9.80 -39.55
N LEU A 110 -10.18 10.86 -40.13
CA LEU A 110 -9.69 12.22 -39.99
C LEU A 110 -10.44 12.97 -38.87
N PRO A 111 -9.80 13.98 -38.25
CA PRO A 111 -10.49 14.96 -37.41
C PRO A 111 -11.37 15.89 -38.26
N ASP A 112 -12.07 16.83 -37.62
CA ASP A 112 -12.83 17.87 -38.35
C ASP A 112 -11.86 18.76 -39.15
N GLY A 113 -12.08 18.87 -40.46
CA GLY A 113 -11.21 19.65 -41.33
C GLY A 113 -11.65 19.67 -42.79
N TYR A 114 -10.83 20.32 -43.60
CA TYR A 114 -10.85 20.30 -45.06
C TYR A 114 -9.55 19.64 -45.54
N PHE A 115 -9.66 18.62 -46.39
CA PHE A 115 -8.54 17.77 -46.80
C PHE A 115 -8.57 17.46 -48.31
N ALA A 116 -9.05 18.44 -49.09
CA ALA A 116 -9.00 18.39 -50.55
C ALA A 116 -7.66 19.02 -51.02
N ASN A 117 -7.70 20.13 -51.76
CA ASN A 117 -6.49 20.85 -52.14
C ASN A 117 -5.73 21.32 -50.88
N ASP A 118 -6.35 22.20 -50.08
CA ASP A 118 -5.73 22.80 -48.89
C ASP A 118 -5.95 21.94 -47.63
N THR A 119 -5.08 22.09 -46.64
CA THR A 119 -5.27 21.50 -45.30
C THR A 119 -5.94 22.51 -44.37
N GLY A 120 -7.25 22.39 -44.19
CA GLY A 120 -8.00 23.07 -43.15
C GLY A 120 -8.16 22.21 -41.90
N LEU A 121 -7.80 22.72 -40.72
CA LEU A 121 -7.99 22.04 -39.43
C LEU A 121 -8.88 22.88 -38.51
N TYR A 122 -9.90 22.24 -37.92
CA TYR A 122 -10.65 22.84 -36.82
C TYR A 122 -9.97 22.54 -35.48
N PHE A 123 -9.88 23.56 -34.64
CA PHE A 123 -9.31 23.46 -33.29
C PHE A 123 -10.37 23.73 -32.23
N CYS A 124 -10.15 23.16 -31.07
CA CYS A 124 -10.82 23.51 -29.83
C CYS A 124 -9.74 23.98 -28.86
N CYS A 125 -9.86 25.21 -28.36
CA CYS A 125 -8.90 25.82 -27.46
C CYS A 125 -9.52 26.24 -26.14
N ARG A 126 -8.75 26.09 -25.06
CA ARG A 126 -9.06 26.58 -23.72
C ARG A 126 -8.19 27.80 -23.40
N ASP A 127 -8.75 28.80 -22.72
CA ASP A 127 -8.05 30.03 -22.32
C ASP A 127 -8.37 30.49 -20.87
N ASP A 128 -9.34 29.84 -20.24
CA ASP A 128 -9.92 30.07 -18.91
C ASP A 128 -9.19 29.31 -17.78
N GLY A 129 -7.85 29.27 -17.83
CA GLY A 129 -6.99 28.74 -16.78
C GLY A 129 -5.57 29.33 -16.85
N LEU A 130 -4.68 28.86 -15.97
CA LEU A 130 -3.26 29.22 -16.00
C LEU A 130 -2.43 28.07 -16.59
N VAL A 131 -1.49 28.40 -17.47
CA VAL A 131 -0.58 27.42 -18.11
C VAL A 131 0.29 26.65 -17.10
N THR A 132 0.47 27.20 -15.88
CA THR A 132 1.25 26.63 -14.78
C THR A 132 0.46 25.75 -13.81
N ASN A 133 -0.87 25.73 -13.89
CA ASN A 133 -1.69 24.86 -13.05
C ASN A 133 -1.75 23.49 -13.72
N ASP A 134 -1.32 22.43 -13.03
CA ASP A 134 -1.35 21.08 -13.59
C ASP A 134 -2.79 20.67 -13.94
N ILE A 135 -3.01 20.20 -15.17
CA ILE A 135 -4.22 19.47 -15.55
C ILE A 135 -3.98 17.96 -15.52
N VAL A 136 -5.03 17.19 -15.26
CA VAL A 136 -5.03 15.72 -15.27
C VAL A 136 -5.41 15.21 -16.66
N LEU A 137 -4.48 14.50 -17.31
CA LEU A 137 -4.69 13.83 -18.60
C LEU A 137 -4.11 12.40 -18.55
N PRO A 138 -4.43 11.51 -19.51
CA PRO A 138 -3.90 10.15 -19.54
C PRO A 138 -2.37 10.08 -19.51
N ARG A 139 -1.80 9.70 -18.35
CA ARG A 139 -0.37 9.78 -18.07
C ARG A 139 0.46 8.54 -18.44
N LYS A 140 -0.14 7.52 -19.06
CA LYS A 140 0.51 6.21 -19.31
C LYS A 140 1.42 6.20 -20.54
N ASN A 141 1.12 7.00 -21.56
CA ASN A 141 1.88 7.05 -22.81
C ASN A 141 2.08 8.52 -23.23
N PRO A 142 3.11 8.81 -24.04
CA PRO A 142 3.26 10.13 -24.64
C PRO A 142 2.02 10.58 -25.43
N PHE A 143 1.80 11.89 -25.48
CA PHE A 143 0.73 12.50 -26.28
C PHE A 143 1.09 13.93 -26.69
N VAL A 144 0.34 14.50 -27.63
CA VAL A 144 0.58 15.87 -28.14
C VAL A 144 -0.68 16.73 -28.01
N LEU A 145 -0.52 17.87 -27.35
CA LEU A 145 -1.46 18.99 -27.42
C LEU A 145 -0.87 20.10 -28.30
N TYR A 146 -1.71 21.04 -28.71
CA TYR A 146 -1.26 22.26 -29.34
C TYR A 146 -1.12 23.36 -28.28
N MET A 147 -0.07 24.16 -28.39
CA MET A 147 0.15 25.32 -27.51
C MET A 147 -0.96 26.35 -27.74
N ALA A 148 -1.55 26.92 -26.70
CA ALA A 148 -2.55 27.98 -26.85
C ALA A 148 -1.90 29.33 -27.24
N THR A 149 -2.58 30.10 -28.09
CA THR A 149 -2.08 31.42 -28.55
C THR A 149 -1.75 32.34 -27.38
N GLY A 150 -0.58 32.98 -27.46
CA GLY A 150 -0.07 33.92 -26.46
C GLY A 150 0.80 33.28 -25.39
N GLU A 151 0.85 31.95 -25.31
CA GLU A 151 1.72 31.24 -24.37
C GLU A 151 3.15 31.07 -24.91
N THR A 152 4.12 31.05 -23.99
CA THR A 152 5.55 30.77 -24.27
C THR A 152 6.01 29.43 -23.70
N LYS A 153 5.08 28.69 -23.09
CA LYS A 153 5.30 27.45 -22.35
C LYS A 153 4.16 26.48 -22.66
N CYS A 154 4.41 25.20 -22.44
CA CYS A 154 3.35 24.19 -22.51
C CYS A 154 2.50 24.19 -21.25
N GLN A 155 1.21 23.92 -21.42
CA GLN A 155 0.30 23.63 -20.31
C GLN A 155 0.91 22.54 -19.42
N ALA A 156 1.04 22.81 -18.12
CA ALA A 156 1.48 21.82 -17.15
C ALA A 156 0.48 20.65 -17.09
N VAL A 157 0.98 19.41 -17.17
CA VAL A 157 0.18 18.19 -17.03
C VAL A 157 0.74 17.37 -15.89
N LYS A 158 -0.12 16.90 -14.99
CA LYS A 158 0.27 16.15 -13.80
C LYS A 158 0.98 14.85 -14.17
N GLY A 159 2.22 14.66 -13.69
CA GLY A 159 3.02 13.45 -13.93
C GLY A 159 3.65 13.34 -15.32
N MET A 160 3.72 14.44 -16.07
CA MET A 160 4.25 14.50 -17.43
C MET A 160 5.32 15.59 -17.56
N THR A 161 6.38 15.31 -18.32
CA THR A 161 7.31 16.34 -18.83
C THR A 161 6.83 16.83 -20.20
N SER A 162 7.07 18.10 -20.53
CA SER A 162 6.63 18.70 -21.79
C SER A 162 7.80 19.33 -22.57
N SER A 163 7.93 19.03 -23.85
CA SER A 163 8.80 19.75 -24.79
C SER A 163 7.97 20.53 -25.81
N ILE A 164 8.45 21.72 -26.18
CA ILE A 164 7.87 22.51 -27.27
C ILE A 164 8.45 21.99 -28.58
N GLN A 165 7.58 21.68 -29.54
CA GLN A 165 7.91 21.24 -30.90
C GLN A 165 7.14 22.09 -31.91
N TYR A 166 7.52 22.06 -33.18
CA TYR A 166 6.78 22.74 -34.24
C TYR A 166 6.86 22.00 -35.58
N LEU A 167 5.77 22.11 -36.33
CA LEU A 167 5.69 21.74 -37.76
C LEU A 167 5.67 23.02 -38.59
N VAL A 168 6.40 23.03 -39.71
CA VAL A 168 6.34 24.12 -40.69
C VAL A 168 5.67 23.63 -41.96
N PHE A 169 4.55 24.25 -42.29
CA PHE A 169 3.84 24.11 -43.56
C PHE A 169 4.41 25.15 -44.54
N ASN A 170 4.83 24.71 -45.72
CA ASN A 170 5.45 25.56 -46.74
C ASN A 170 4.37 26.04 -47.72
N ASP A 171 3.62 27.07 -47.33
CA ASP A 171 2.47 27.59 -48.08
C ASP A 171 2.90 28.13 -49.46
N ASP A 172 2.05 27.99 -50.49
CA ASP A 172 2.41 28.41 -51.85
C ASP A 172 2.56 29.93 -51.95
N LYS A 173 3.44 30.40 -52.84
CA LYS A 173 3.82 31.82 -52.91
C LYS A 173 2.80 32.71 -53.62
N SER A 174 1.69 32.14 -54.09
CA SER A 174 0.64 32.81 -54.87
C SER A 174 -0.49 33.43 -54.02
N GLY A 175 -0.11 34.24 -53.03
CA GLY A 175 -1.02 35.14 -52.31
C GLY A 175 -1.43 34.64 -50.91
N ASN A 176 -1.68 35.58 -50.00
CA ASN A 176 -1.98 35.31 -48.59
C ASN A 176 -3.21 34.39 -48.42
N ARG A 177 -2.99 33.11 -48.11
CA ARG A 177 -4.05 32.10 -47.97
C ARG A 177 -4.17 31.42 -46.59
N VAL A 178 -3.40 31.85 -45.59
CA VAL A 178 -3.54 31.34 -44.22
C VAL A 178 -4.83 31.87 -43.57
N ILE A 179 -5.96 31.22 -43.88
CA ILE A 179 -7.28 31.60 -43.36
C ILE A 179 -7.37 31.16 -41.91
N THR A 180 -7.52 32.13 -41.00
CA THR A 180 -7.63 31.90 -39.56
C THR A 180 -8.92 32.50 -39.02
N ASN A 181 -9.61 31.78 -38.13
CA ASN A 181 -10.83 32.24 -37.47
C ASN A 181 -10.97 31.60 -36.07
N GLY A 182 -11.63 32.30 -35.15
CA GLY A 182 -11.91 31.82 -33.79
C GLY A 182 -10.67 31.71 -32.88
N THR A 183 -10.75 30.86 -31.86
CA THR A 183 -9.66 30.67 -30.89
C THR A 183 -8.72 29.57 -31.38
N LEU A 184 -7.43 29.92 -31.53
CA LEU A 184 -6.44 29.09 -32.22
C LEU A 184 -5.24 28.71 -31.34
N PRO A 185 -4.54 27.62 -31.68
CA PRO A 185 -3.21 27.36 -31.15
C PRO A 185 -2.21 28.40 -31.64
N THR A 186 -1.05 28.47 -30.99
CA THR A 186 0.05 29.34 -31.41
C THR A 186 0.49 28.98 -32.83
N ILE A 187 0.18 29.88 -33.75
CA ILE A 187 0.58 29.85 -35.15
C ILE A 187 1.48 31.07 -35.40
N LYS A 188 2.62 30.87 -36.05
CA LYS A 188 3.43 31.96 -36.62
C LYS A 188 3.45 31.84 -38.13
N ILE A 189 3.30 32.96 -38.83
CA ILE A 189 3.44 33.03 -40.28
C ILE A 189 4.73 33.80 -40.56
N GLU A 190 5.68 33.18 -41.26
CA GLU A 190 6.99 33.78 -41.58
C GLU A 190 7.43 33.33 -42.98
N ASN A 191 7.80 34.27 -43.87
CA ASN A 191 8.29 33.97 -45.22
C ASN A 191 7.36 33.09 -46.09
N ASN A 192 6.04 33.22 -45.92
CA ASN A 192 5.00 32.34 -46.48
C ASN A 192 5.05 30.89 -45.98
N ASN A 193 5.51 30.69 -44.75
CA ASN A 193 5.41 29.40 -44.07
C ASN A 193 4.59 29.53 -42.79
N THR A 194 3.66 28.60 -42.58
CA THR A 194 2.86 28.49 -41.36
C THR A 194 3.53 27.54 -40.36
N MET A 195 3.97 28.07 -39.22
CA MET A 195 4.54 27.29 -38.12
C MET A 195 3.47 27.00 -37.07
N LEU A 196 3.19 25.72 -36.81
CA LEU A 196 2.20 25.26 -35.84
C LEU A 196 2.90 24.68 -34.61
N PHE A 197 2.71 25.33 -33.44
CA PHE A 197 3.41 24.96 -32.20
C PHE A 197 2.69 23.87 -31.41
N LEU A 198 3.47 22.88 -31.00
CA LEU A 198 3.05 21.65 -30.34
C LEU A 198 3.69 21.54 -28.97
N CYS A 199 3.00 20.84 -28.07
CA CYS A 199 3.50 20.44 -26.78
C CYS A 199 3.49 18.91 -26.74
N HIS A 200 4.68 18.33 -26.82
CA HIS A 200 4.87 16.89 -26.73
C HIS A 200 5.10 16.51 -25.26
N TYR A 201 4.23 15.65 -24.73
CA TYR A 201 4.27 15.18 -23.36
C TYR A 201 4.86 13.78 -23.27
N LYS A 202 5.82 13.56 -22.38
CA LYS A 202 6.39 12.24 -22.05
C LYS A 202 6.15 11.95 -20.56
N PRO A 203 5.75 10.72 -20.18
CA PRO A 203 5.69 10.33 -18.77
C PRO A 203 7.00 10.69 -18.07
N VAL A 204 6.94 11.10 -16.80
CA VAL A 204 8.17 11.26 -16.02
C VAL A 204 8.80 9.88 -15.85
N GLU A 205 9.95 9.66 -16.49
CA GLU A 205 10.74 8.44 -16.31
C GLU A 205 11.36 8.47 -14.90
N CYS A 206 10.67 7.83 -13.95
CA CYS A 206 11.11 7.72 -12.57
C CYS A 206 12.24 6.68 -12.48
N GLU A 207 13.48 7.13 -12.69
CA GLU A 207 14.62 6.39 -12.20
C GLU A 207 14.45 6.21 -10.67
N ILE A 208 14.41 4.93 -10.28
CA ILE A 208 14.98 4.42 -9.04
C ILE A 208 14.14 4.57 -7.76
N THR A 209 13.76 5.78 -7.38
CA THR A 209 13.04 6.06 -6.14
C THR A 209 11.72 6.71 -6.47
N GLY A 210 10.62 6.08 -6.05
CA GLY A 210 9.26 6.36 -6.52
C GLY A 210 8.91 7.85 -6.49
N CYS A 211 8.40 8.34 -7.62
CA CYS A 211 7.81 9.67 -7.64
C CYS A 211 6.39 9.54 -7.07
N THR A 212 6.08 10.12 -5.92
CA THR A 212 4.68 10.39 -5.57
C THR A 212 4.27 11.71 -6.19
N ASP A 213 3.07 11.77 -6.76
CA ASP A 213 2.55 13.02 -7.31
C ASP A 213 2.04 13.96 -6.19
N LYS A 214 1.61 15.18 -6.55
CA LYS A 214 1.20 16.22 -5.59
C LYS A 214 0.04 15.83 -4.67
N ASP A 215 -0.69 14.74 -4.97
CA ASP A 215 -1.80 14.23 -4.16
C ASP A 215 -1.42 12.94 -3.39
N GLY A 216 -0.15 12.51 -3.46
CA GLY A 216 0.36 11.33 -2.74
C GLY A 216 0.21 9.99 -3.48
N GLU A 217 -0.20 10.00 -4.74
CA GLU A 217 -0.36 8.78 -5.56
C GLU A 217 0.98 8.33 -6.17
N ASP A 218 1.26 7.02 -6.10
CA ASP A 218 2.51 6.41 -6.56
C ASP A 218 2.68 6.45 -8.09
N VAL A 219 3.89 6.80 -8.53
CA VAL A 219 4.39 6.58 -9.89
C VAL A 219 5.58 5.62 -9.80
N HIS A 220 5.42 4.42 -10.38
CA HIS A 220 6.36 3.31 -10.23
C HIS A 220 7.79 3.62 -10.73
N PRO A 221 8.84 3.30 -9.95
CA PRO A 221 10.25 3.49 -10.32
C PRO A 221 11.01 2.19 -10.70
N SER A 222 12.22 2.34 -11.25
CA SER A 222 13.20 1.24 -11.48
C SER A 222 14.64 1.56 -11.01
N SER A 223 15.23 0.76 -10.08
CA SER A 223 16.42 0.85 -9.15
C SER A 223 17.87 1.10 -9.68
N GLU A 224 18.90 1.65 -8.96
CA GLU A 224 19.06 2.03 -7.52
C GLU A 224 20.11 3.17 -7.16
N HIS A 225 19.92 3.92 -6.04
CA HIS A 225 20.85 4.80 -5.23
C HIS A 225 21.23 6.30 -5.54
N THR A 226 21.32 7.16 -4.49
CA THR A 226 22.34 8.26 -4.34
C THR A 226 22.67 8.63 -2.87
N LYS A 227 23.80 9.32 -2.62
CA LYS A 227 24.54 9.41 -1.33
C LYS A 227 24.26 10.62 -0.40
N ASN A 228 23.65 11.70 -0.92
CA ASN A 228 23.64 13.03 -0.24
C ASN A 228 22.24 13.54 0.19
N CYS A 229 21.16 12.79 -0.05
CA CYS A 229 19.79 13.10 0.42
C CYS A 229 19.21 14.40 -0.11
N VAL A 230 19.58 14.71 -1.36
CA VAL A 230 19.17 15.89 -2.09
C VAL A 230 18.30 15.47 -3.25
N THR A 231 17.05 15.90 -3.29
CA THR A 231 16.28 15.93 -4.53
C THR A 231 16.72 17.13 -5.36
N LYS A 232 16.74 16.96 -6.67
CA LYS A 232 16.93 18.07 -7.59
C LYS A 232 15.56 18.66 -7.88
N ASN A 233 15.25 19.82 -7.32
CA ASN A 233 14.06 20.56 -7.71
C ASN A 233 14.25 21.07 -9.15
N ASN A 234 13.68 20.34 -10.11
CA ASN A 234 13.43 20.85 -11.45
C ASN A 234 12.23 21.81 -11.40
N VAL A 235 12.47 23.02 -10.89
CA VAL A 235 11.67 24.16 -11.32
C VAL A 235 12.19 24.58 -12.69
N GLN A 236 11.28 24.67 -13.65
CA GLN A 236 11.57 24.81 -15.07
C GLN A 236 12.39 26.10 -15.36
N TYR A 237 13.22 26.07 -16.42
CA TYR A 237 14.09 27.17 -16.91
C TYR A 237 15.43 27.38 -16.17
N THR A 238 16.39 26.50 -16.48
CA THR A 238 17.85 26.73 -16.45
C THR A 238 18.51 27.13 -15.11
N VAL A 239 17.94 26.79 -13.96
CA VAL A 239 18.69 26.78 -12.69
C VAL A 239 18.41 25.48 -11.92
N HIS A 240 19.47 24.80 -11.49
CA HIS A 240 19.36 23.60 -10.66
C HIS A 240 19.33 23.98 -9.19
N PHE A 241 18.18 23.83 -8.54
CA PHE A 241 18.10 23.92 -7.09
C PHE A 241 18.17 22.53 -6.46
N LEU A 242 19.15 22.38 -5.56
CA LEU A 242 19.42 21.18 -4.79
C LEU A 242 18.62 21.27 -3.49
N THR A 243 17.48 20.58 -3.43
CA THR A 243 16.56 20.58 -2.29
C THR A 243 16.86 19.37 -1.43
N VAL A 244 17.45 19.59 -0.26
CA VAL A 244 17.67 18.50 0.71
C VAL A 244 16.31 18.05 1.23
N VAL A 245 16.04 16.74 1.25
CA VAL A 245 14.74 16.17 1.69
C VAL A 245 14.84 15.35 2.97
N GLY A 246 16.03 15.30 3.54
CA GLY A 246 16.33 14.38 4.62
C GLY A 246 17.76 14.48 5.10
N CYS A 247 18.06 13.67 6.09
CA CYS A 247 19.34 13.62 6.77
C CYS A 247 20.19 12.53 6.14
N SER A 248 21.45 12.86 5.82
CA SER A 248 22.43 11.86 5.40
C SER A 248 23.03 11.18 6.63
N VAL A 249 22.88 9.86 6.69
CA VAL A 249 23.31 9.01 7.81
C VAL A 249 24.00 7.80 7.22
N GLU A 250 25.32 7.67 7.44
CA GLU A 250 26.12 6.53 6.95
C GLU A 250 25.98 6.26 5.43
N SER A 251 25.93 7.32 4.61
CA SER A 251 25.65 7.27 3.16
C SER A 251 24.26 6.78 2.75
N LYS A 252 23.33 6.61 3.71
CA LYS A 252 21.90 6.37 3.48
C LYS A 252 21.11 7.64 3.77
N CYS A 253 19.89 7.71 3.23
CA CYS A 253 19.01 8.85 3.42
C CYS A 253 17.85 8.52 4.34
N LYS A 254 17.60 9.46 5.25
CA LYS A 254 16.51 9.42 6.21
C LYS A 254 15.58 10.60 5.95
N LEU A 255 14.34 10.33 5.53
CA LEU A 255 13.37 11.37 5.20
C LEU A 255 13.01 12.20 6.44
N VAL A 256 12.57 13.45 6.26
CA VAL A 256 12.07 14.26 7.39
C VAL A 256 10.92 13.51 8.09
N GLY A 257 11.00 13.40 9.42
CA GLY A 257 10.06 12.64 10.23
C GLY A 257 10.33 11.13 10.30
N GLU A 258 11.25 10.59 9.50
CA GLU A 258 11.67 9.19 9.62
C GLU A 258 12.44 8.98 10.94
N GLU A 259 12.04 7.96 11.70
CA GLU A 259 12.72 7.54 12.92
C GLU A 259 13.56 6.28 12.70
N TRP A 260 14.73 6.21 13.33
CA TRP A 260 15.56 5.00 13.38
C TRP A 260 16.26 4.88 14.73
N SER A 261 16.92 3.75 14.97
CA SER A 261 17.73 3.52 16.18
C SER A 261 19.20 3.33 15.80
N VAL A 262 20.10 3.88 16.62
CA VAL A 262 21.55 3.70 16.51
C VAL A 262 22.07 3.10 17.80
N LEU A 263 22.88 2.04 17.70
CA LEU A 263 23.56 1.41 18.83
C LEU A 263 24.83 2.20 19.17
N ARG A 264 25.10 2.40 20.47
CA ARG A 264 26.28 3.11 21.01
C ARG A 264 26.87 2.29 22.16
N ALA A 265 28.11 2.56 22.58
CA ALA A 265 28.72 1.85 23.70
C ALA A 265 27.96 2.02 25.04
N GLU A 266 27.14 3.07 25.16
CA GLU A 266 26.38 3.44 26.36
C GLU A 266 24.89 3.04 26.31
N GLY A 267 24.49 2.26 25.29
CA GLY A 267 23.11 1.82 25.06
C GLY A 267 22.67 2.05 23.62
N CYS A 268 21.45 2.53 23.40
CA CYS A 268 20.96 2.90 22.08
C CYS A 268 20.27 4.26 22.11
N VAL A 269 20.17 4.89 20.95
CA VAL A 269 19.50 6.17 20.80
C VAL A 269 18.56 6.10 19.61
N ARG A 270 17.30 6.46 19.83
CA ARG A 270 16.35 6.73 18.75
C ARG A 270 16.61 8.13 18.22
N GLN A 271 16.69 8.24 16.91
CA GLN A 271 16.97 9.45 16.17
C GLN A 271 15.83 9.70 15.19
N VAL A 272 15.55 10.98 14.94
CA VAL A 272 14.64 11.44 13.88
C VAL A 272 15.40 12.39 12.98
N CYS A 273 15.04 12.43 11.68
CA CYS A 273 15.45 13.54 10.85
C CYS A 273 14.49 14.71 11.03
N GLN A 274 14.99 15.85 11.54
CA GLN A 274 14.22 17.06 11.73
C GLN A 274 14.69 18.17 10.79
N MET A 275 13.75 18.80 10.08
CA MET A 275 13.98 20.07 9.39
C MET A 275 13.84 21.25 10.37
N GLN A 276 14.74 22.22 10.29
CA GLN A 276 14.68 23.48 11.03
C GLN A 276 15.01 24.65 10.09
N ILE A 277 14.33 25.80 10.26
CA ILE A 277 14.64 27.03 9.54
C ILE A 277 15.60 27.86 10.39
N VAL A 278 16.81 28.09 9.90
CA VAL A 278 17.85 28.89 10.58
C VAL A 278 18.33 29.97 9.62
N ASN A 279 18.17 31.24 10.00
CA ASN A 279 18.54 32.40 9.18
C ASN A 279 17.94 32.35 7.76
N ASN A 280 16.66 31.99 7.65
CA ASN A 280 15.94 31.80 6.38
C ASN A 280 16.46 30.66 5.48
N THR A 281 17.28 29.74 6.02
CA THR A 281 17.77 28.55 5.32
C THR A 281 17.29 27.27 6.01
N GLU A 282 16.82 26.30 5.24
CA GLU A 282 16.46 24.96 5.75
C GLU A 282 17.72 24.18 6.14
N LYS A 283 17.72 23.62 7.35
CA LYS A 283 18.75 22.70 7.85
C LYS A 283 18.11 21.39 8.28
N PHE A 284 18.69 20.30 7.80
CA PHE A 284 18.26 18.93 8.09
C PHE A 284 19.23 18.37 9.13
N LEU A 285 18.70 18.08 10.31
CA LEU A 285 19.48 17.72 11.49
C LEU A 285 18.98 16.37 12.00
N VAL A 286 19.90 15.44 12.17
CA VAL A 286 19.66 14.23 12.97
C VAL A 286 19.51 14.69 14.42
N LYS A 287 18.35 14.40 15.02
CA LYS A 287 18.08 14.72 16.42
C LYS A 287 17.85 13.45 17.22
N ASP A 288 18.64 13.29 18.27
CA ASP A 288 18.41 12.28 19.31
C ASP A 288 17.08 12.61 20.02
N ILE A 289 16.06 11.74 19.87
CA ILE A 289 14.71 11.94 20.44
C ILE A 289 14.51 11.20 21.77
N SER A 290 15.14 10.04 21.95
CA SER A 290 15.11 9.29 23.20
C SER A 290 16.31 8.37 23.34
N GLN A 291 16.87 8.28 24.53
CA GLN A 291 17.81 7.21 24.89
C GLN A 291 17.05 5.92 25.22
N GLY A 292 17.72 4.79 25.09
CA GLY A 292 17.17 3.47 25.35
C GLY A 292 18.25 2.42 25.55
N CYS A 293 17.82 1.20 25.84
CA CYS A 293 18.69 0.07 26.08
C CYS A 293 18.72 -0.82 24.85
N ASP A 294 19.91 -1.23 24.41
CA ASP A 294 20.03 -2.26 23.38
C ASP A 294 19.58 -3.61 23.97
N TRP A 295 18.65 -4.25 23.27
CA TRP A 295 18.19 -5.60 23.55
C TRP A 295 18.14 -6.42 22.26
N LYS A 296 19.08 -7.36 22.10
CA LYS A 296 19.20 -8.23 20.92
C LYS A 296 19.20 -7.43 19.59
N GLY A 297 19.82 -6.25 19.57
CA GLY A 297 19.90 -5.35 18.40
C GLY A 297 18.69 -4.43 18.23
N VAL A 298 17.72 -4.46 19.15
CA VAL A 298 16.51 -3.61 19.13
C VAL A 298 16.58 -2.58 20.26
N CYS A 299 16.37 -1.31 19.93
CA CYS A 299 16.40 -0.24 20.92
C CYS A 299 15.10 -0.16 21.74
N LYS A 300 15.19 -0.40 23.04
CA LYS A 300 14.06 -0.35 23.99
C LYS A 300 14.04 1.02 24.70
N PRO A 301 12.96 1.81 24.65
CA PRO A 301 12.92 3.16 25.25
C PRO A 301 13.23 3.18 26.76
N GLU A 302 13.74 4.31 27.26
CA GLU A 302 13.86 4.58 28.70
C GLU A 302 12.57 4.25 29.47
N ASN A 303 12.68 3.59 30.62
CA ASN A 303 11.60 3.11 31.47
C ASN A 303 10.64 2.07 30.84
N SER A 304 10.83 1.66 29.59
CA SER A 304 10.09 0.55 29.01
C SER A 304 10.47 -0.78 29.69
N THR A 305 9.50 -1.70 29.73
CA THR A 305 9.67 -3.06 30.24
C THR A 305 9.35 -4.08 29.14
N TRP A 306 10.04 -5.21 29.14
CA TRP A 306 9.79 -6.31 28.20
C TRP A 306 10.21 -7.65 28.78
N THR A 307 9.56 -8.71 28.33
CA THR A 307 9.90 -10.10 28.69
C THR A 307 10.77 -10.70 27.58
N ASP A 308 11.78 -11.49 27.97
CA ASP A 308 12.48 -12.41 27.06
C ASP A 308 11.82 -13.78 27.12
N ASP A 309 10.89 -14.07 26.20
CA ASP A 309 10.10 -15.31 26.19
C ASP A 309 10.95 -16.59 26.01
N GLU A 310 12.18 -16.44 25.50
CA GLU A 310 13.14 -17.55 25.41
C GLU A 310 13.55 -18.02 26.80
N ASN A 311 13.93 -17.06 27.66
CA ASN A 311 14.52 -17.27 28.97
C ASN A 311 13.56 -17.02 30.14
N CYS A 312 12.35 -16.51 29.90
CA CYS A 312 11.40 -16.04 30.90
C CYS A 312 12.04 -15.11 31.92
N VAL A 313 12.53 -13.96 31.45
CA VAL A 313 13.10 -12.90 32.29
C VAL A 313 12.46 -11.58 31.88
N ASP A 314 11.96 -10.83 32.85
CA ASP A 314 11.46 -9.48 32.62
C ASP A 314 12.58 -8.47 32.86
N TYR A 315 12.71 -7.55 31.93
CA TYR A 315 13.72 -6.51 31.93
C TYR A 315 13.07 -5.13 31.91
N ARG A 316 13.80 -4.14 32.43
CA ARG A 316 13.49 -2.72 32.31
C ARG A 316 14.69 -1.97 31.76
N CYS A 317 14.45 -1.00 30.87
CA CYS A 317 15.49 -0.04 30.55
C CYS A 317 15.57 1.04 31.63
N LYS A 318 16.66 1.08 32.39
CA LYS A 318 16.86 2.02 33.50
C LYS A 318 17.96 3.02 33.20
N LYS A 319 17.69 4.28 33.51
CA LYS A 319 18.67 5.37 33.46
C LYS A 319 19.46 5.46 34.76
N LEU A 320 20.77 5.59 34.65
CA LEU A 320 21.72 5.67 35.75
C LEU A 320 22.58 6.91 35.57
N THR A 321 22.62 7.77 36.59
CA THR A 321 23.51 8.94 36.62
C THR A 321 24.76 8.58 37.41
N LEU A 322 25.93 8.66 36.77
CA LEU A 322 27.25 8.43 37.37
C LEU A 322 28.04 9.72 37.24
N GLY A 323 28.87 10.09 38.22
CA GLY A 323 29.44 11.43 38.36
C GLY A 323 30.27 11.94 37.16
N GLY A 324 29.59 12.49 36.16
CA GLY A 324 30.16 12.92 34.87
C GLY A 324 29.27 12.61 33.64
N GLY A 325 28.28 11.71 33.74
CA GLY A 325 27.44 11.33 32.61
C GLY A 325 26.16 10.56 32.99
N THR A 326 25.34 10.26 31.98
CA THR A 326 24.12 9.46 32.14
C THR A 326 24.16 8.28 31.20
N VAL A 327 24.00 7.07 31.74
CA VAL A 327 24.04 5.81 30.99
C VAL A 327 22.71 5.09 31.15
N VAL A 328 22.23 4.45 30.10
CA VAL A 328 21.03 3.61 30.12
C VAL A 328 21.45 2.13 30.10
N ARG A 329 20.90 1.33 31.01
CA ARG A 329 21.21 -0.10 31.12
C ARG A 329 19.96 -0.93 31.32
N THR A 330 19.99 -2.13 30.75
CA THR A 330 19.00 -3.18 30.98
C THR A 330 19.15 -3.68 32.41
N GLU A 331 18.13 -3.46 33.23
CA GLU A 331 17.99 -3.97 34.59
C GLU A 331 17.07 -5.19 34.55
N THR A 332 17.43 -6.27 35.25
CA THR A 332 16.50 -7.41 35.43
C THR A 332 15.47 -7.04 36.49
N LEU A 333 14.18 -7.10 36.15
CA LEU A 333 13.07 -6.86 37.09
C LEU A 333 12.71 -8.15 37.84
N SER A 334 12.44 -9.21 37.08
CA SER A 334 11.96 -10.48 37.60
C SER A 334 12.44 -11.63 36.74
N TYR A 335 12.63 -12.76 37.40
CA TYR A 335 12.86 -14.04 36.75
C TYR A 335 11.56 -14.85 36.75
N GLY A 336 11.41 -15.71 35.77
CA GLY A 336 10.34 -16.67 35.68
C GLY A 336 10.83 -18.03 35.19
N CYS A 337 9.87 -18.95 35.10
CA CYS A 337 10.06 -20.32 34.64
C CYS A 337 9.31 -20.52 33.33
N LYS A 338 9.90 -21.29 32.42
CA LYS A 338 9.25 -21.71 31.19
C LYS A 338 8.45 -22.98 31.46
N TRP A 339 7.16 -22.96 31.12
CA TRP A 339 6.23 -24.07 31.35
C TRP A 339 5.24 -24.17 30.19
N ASN A 340 5.16 -25.34 29.55
CA ASN A 340 4.32 -25.58 28.35
C ASN A 340 4.45 -24.47 27.28
N GLY A 341 5.70 -24.05 27.02
CA GLY A 341 6.04 -23.00 26.06
C GLY A 341 5.79 -21.56 26.51
N LYS A 342 5.11 -21.33 27.64
CA LYS A 342 4.77 -20.01 28.19
C LYS A 342 5.64 -19.65 29.39
N CYS A 343 5.81 -18.36 29.64
CA CYS A 343 6.50 -17.87 30.83
C CYS A 343 5.53 -17.73 32.02
N LYS A 344 6.01 -18.13 33.20
CA LYS A 344 5.33 -18.02 34.49
C LYS A 344 6.22 -17.21 35.44
N SER A 345 5.69 -16.13 35.99
CA SER A 345 6.39 -15.28 36.96
C SER A 345 6.84 -16.07 38.19
N ALA A 346 7.99 -15.71 38.77
CA ALA A 346 8.39 -16.22 40.07
C ALA A 346 7.31 -15.96 41.14
N ASP A 347 7.23 -16.88 42.09
CA ASP A 347 6.36 -16.87 43.27
C ASP A 347 4.84 -16.86 43.05
N VAL A 348 4.36 -16.70 41.82
CA VAL A 348 2.94 -16.88 41.47
C VAL A 348 2.64 -18.38 41.32
N ALA A 349 1.65 -18.88 42.07
CA ALA A 349 1.13 -20.23 41.91
C ALA A 349 0.09 -20.31 40.79
N TRP A 350 0.05 -21.43 40.07
CA TRP A 350 -1.01 -21.76 39.11
C TRP A 350 -1.39 -23.24 39.22
N SER A 351 -2.67 -23.57 39.06
CA SER A 351 -3.12 -24.97 39.04
C SER A 351 -3.15 -25.51 37.61
N GLU A 352 -2.65 -26.73 37.42
CA GLU A 352 -2.70 -27.49 36.16
C GLU A 352 -2.56 -28.99 36.50
N ASP A 353 -3.41 -29.86 35.94
CA ASP A 353 -3.44 -31.31 36.24
C ASP A 353 -3.65 -31.64 37.74
N CYS A 354 -4.41 -30.80 38.45
CA CYS A 354 -4.61 -30.85 39.91
C CYS A 354 -3.32 -30.74 40.75
N LEU A 355 -2.30 -30.11 40.16
CA LEU A 355 -1.06 -29.71 40.82
C LEU A 355 -1.02 -28.18 40.95
N SER A 356 -0.84 -27.69 42.17
CA SER A 356 -0.35 -26.33 42.40
C SER A 356 1.10 -26.28 41.95
N ARG A 357 1.36 -25.55 40.87
CA ARG A 357 2.70 -25.32 40.35
C ARG A 357 3.12 -23.91 40.71
N LYS A 358 4.35 -23.76 41.21
CA LYS A 358 4.93 -22.47 41.59
C LYS A 358 6.32 -22.37 40.98
N CYS A 359 6.59 -21.29 40.27
CA CYS A 359 7.95 -21.00 39.83
C CYS A 359 8.76 -20.50 41.03
N VAL A 360 9.76 -21.28 41.43
CA VAL A 360 10.72 -20.89 42.46
C VAL A 360 12.02 -20.49 41.78
N VAL A 361 12.50 -19.28 42.09
CA VAL A 361 13.78 -18.77 41.59
C VAL A 361 14.67 -18.44 42.77
N VAL A 362 15.91 -18.92 42.72
CA VAL A 362 16.97 -18.61 43.69
C VAL A 362 18.07 -17.86 42.95
N VAL A 363 18.33 -16.62 43.37
CA VAL A 363 19.34 -15.73 42.77
C VAL A 363 20.54 -15.67 43.71
N ASN A 364 21.67 -16.22 43.26
CA ASN A 364 22.99 -16.08 43.87
C ASN A 364 23.82 -15.07 43.05
N GLU A 365 24.94 -14.57 43.61
CA GLU A 365 25.78 -13.52 43.01
C GLU A 365 26.22 -13.80 41.55
N THR A 366 26.37 -15.07 41.17
CA THR A 366 26.82 -15.49 39.82
C THR A 366 25.84 -16.40 39.09
N HIS A 367 24.78 -16.87 39.73
CA HIS A 367 23.92 -17.95 39.19
C HIS A 367 22.46 -17.75 39.58
N VAL A 368 21.56 -17.99 38.62
CA VAL A 368 20.11 -17.97 38.82
C VAL A 368 19.57 -19.38 38.62
N GLN A 369 19.22 -20.06 39.72
CA GLN A 369 18.55 -21.35 39.68
C GLN A 369 17.04 -21.16 39.60
N ARG A 370 16.36 -21.95 38.77
CA ARG A 370 14.92 -21.82 38.52
C ARG A 370 14.30 -23.19 38.42
N GLN A 371 13.21 -23.40 39.15
CA GLN A 371 12.52 -24.69 39.19
C GLN A 371 11.03 -24.49 39.31
N VAL A 372 10.25 -25.23 38.52
CA VAL A 372 8.80 -25.35 38.75
C VAL A 372 8.60 -26.39 39.85
N MET A 373 8.34 -25.90 41.07
CA MET A 373 7.91 -26.76 42.17
C MET A 373 6.45 -27.14 41.94
N SER A 374 6.10 -28.40 42.14
CA SER A 374 4.73 -28.90 42.06
C SER A 374 4.30 -29.45 43.42
N THR A 375 3.14 -29.02 43.89
CA THR A 375 2.47 -29.47 45.11
C THR A 375 1.13 -30.05 44.71
N VAL A 376 0.79 -31.24 45.18
CA VAL A 376 -0.46 -31.91 44.79
C VAL A 376 -1.63 -31.24 45.49
N GLU A 377 -2.62 -30.74 44.74
CA GLU A 377 -3.84 -30.11 45.31
C GLU A 377 -4.97 -31.12 45.47
N GLY A 378 -5.04 -32.10 44.58
CA GLY A 378 -6.16 -33.02 44.53
C GLY A 378 -6.03 -34.08 43.44
N CYS A 379 -7.05 -34.93 43.35
CA CYS A 379 -7.18 -35.95 42.34
C CYS A 379 -8.01 -35.43 41.17
N GLN A 380 -7.57 -35.73 39.96
CA GLN A 380 -8.32 -35.44 38.75
C GLN A 380 -9.37 -36.52 38.49
N THR A 381 -10.57 -36.13 38.08
CA THR A 381 -11.60 -37.04 37.56
C THR A 381 -11.20 -37.57 36.18
N VAL A 382 -11.39 -38.86 35.91
CA VAL A 382 -10.83 -39.51 34.70
C VAL A 382 -11.56 -39.00 33.45
N GLY A 383 -10.84 -38.24 32.62
CA GLY A 383 -11.40 -37.62 31.42
C GLY A 383 -12.08 -36.26 31.64
N SER A 384 -12.01 -35.70 32.86
CA SER A 384 -12.41 -34.32 33.15
C SER A 384 -11.21 -33.46 33.57
N SER A 385 -11.34 -32.14 33.52
CA SER A 385 -10.43 -31.18 34.16
C SER A 385 -10.75 -30.92 35.64
N ASP A 386 -11.79 -31.57 36.19
CA ASP A 386 -12.24 -31.36 37.57
C ASP A 386 -11.24 -31.91 38.59
N CYS A 387 -10.87 -31.06 39.55
CA CYS A 387 -9.93 -31.38 40.62
C CYS A 387 -10.64 -31.48 41.97
N HIS A 388 -10.47 -32.62 42.63
CA HIS A 388 -11.07 -32.92 43.92
C HIS A 388 -10.00 -32.92 45.01
N ALA A 389 -10.15 -32.03 46.00
CA ALA A 389 -9.19 -31.86 47.09
C ALA A 389 -8.86 -33.18 47.80
N ILE A 390 -7.68 -33.25 48.43
CA ILE A 390 -7.25 -34.40 49.24
C ILE A 390 -8.32 -34.71 50.31
N ASP A 391 -8.61 -36.00 50.51
CA ASP A 391 -9.66 -36.56 51.38
C ASP A 391 -11.11 -36.14 51.05
N SER A 392 -11.33 -35.38 49.97
CA SER A 392 -12.68 -35.11 49.47
C SER A 392 -13.27 -36.32 48.75
N ASN A 393 -14.61 -36.42 48.79
CA ASN A 393 -15.38 -37.52 48.21
C ASN A 393 -16.35 -36.98 47.17
N TRP A 394 -16.38 -37.59 45.98
CA TRP A 394 -17.28 -37.23 44.89
C TRP A 394 -17.88 -38.47 44.24
N THR A 395 -18.83 -38.27 43.32
CA THR A 395 -19.42 -39.37 42.53
C THR A 395 -19.09 -39.16 41.07
N GLU A 396 -18.47 -40.15 40.45
CA GLU A 396 -18.17 -40.18 39.03
C GLU A 396 -19.12 -41.15 38.32
N THR A 397 -19.50 -40.81 37.08
CA THR A 397 -20.40 -41.60 36.26
C THR A 397 -19.73 -41.93 34.93
N GLN A 398 -19.31 -43.19 34.74
CA GLN A 398 -18.71 -43.67 33.50
C GLN A 398 -19.41 -44.94 33.02
N ASN A 399 -19.71 -45.03 31.72
CA ASN A 399 -20.20 -46.25 31.03
C ASN A 399 -21.30 -47.02 31.80
N ASN A 400 -22.38 -46.33 32.16
CA ASN A 400 -23.50 -46.84 32.96
C ASN A 400 -23.13 -47.39 34.36
N SER A 401 -22.02 -46.90 34.94
CA SER A 401 -21.62 -47.18 36.31
C SER A 401 -21.46 -45.89 37.10
N CYS A 402 -22.14 -45.80 38.24
CA CYS A 402 -21.90 -44.76 39.24
C CYS A 402 -20.90 -45.28 40.27
N THR A 403 -19.84 -44.52 40.54
CA THR A 403 -18.84 -44.88 41.54
C THR A 403 -18.56 -43.69 42.43
N ARG A 404 -18.63 -43.87 43.75
CA ARG A 404 -18.15 -42.87 44.69
C ARG A 404 -16.66 -43.03 44.86
N LEU A 405 -15.93 -41.96 44.61
CA LEU A 405 -14.49 -41.88 44.72
C LEU A 405 -14.08 -41.02 45.90
N THR A 406 -12.86 -41.26 46.37
CA THR A 406 -12.17 -40.43 47.34
C THR A 406 -10.75 -40.16 46.87
N CYS A 407 -10.21 -38.98 47.16
CA CYS A 407 -8.85 -38.63 46.82
C CYS A 407 -7.91 -38.99 47.96
N THR A 408 -7.09 -40.03 47.79
CA THR A 408 -6.19 -40.51 48.85
C THR A 408 -4.74 -40.17 48.56
N GLN A 409 -4.02 -39.73 49.60
CA GLN A 409 -2.59 -39.49 49.53
C GLN A 409 -1.78 -40.69 50.03
N ASN A 410 -0.83 -41.16 49.21
CA ASN A 410 0.16 -42.16 49.59
C ASN A 410 1.56 -41.63 49.28
N GLY A 411 2.19 -41.04 50.30
CA GLY A 411 3.45 -40.30 50.15
C GLY A 411 3.27 -39.07 49.27
N GLN A 412 4.01 -38.98 48.17
CA GLN A 412 3.89 -37.90 47.18
C GLN A 412 2.89 -38.21 46.05
N ALA A 413 2.32 -39.42 45.99
CA ALA A 413 1.36 -39.79 44.97
C ALA A 413 -0.08 -39.68 45.48
N LEU A 414 -0.92 -38.89 44.81
CA LEU A 414 -2.37 -38.95 44.98
C LEU A 414 -2.96 -40.04 44.09
N ARG A 415 -4.00 -40.73 44.58
CA ARG A 415 -4.77 -41.72 43.82
C ARG A 415 -6.26 -41.62 44.16
N THR A 416 -7.08 -41.66 43.12
CA THR A 416 -8.52 -41.92 43.22
C THR A 416 -8.75 -43.34 43.74
N LYS A 417 -9.39 -43.48 44.89
CA LYS A 417 -9.79 -44.78 45.44
C LYS A 417 -11.31 -44.90 45.37
N VAL A 418 -11.79 -46.06 44.94
CA VAL A 418 -13.22 -46.41 45.03
C VAL A 418 -13.60 -46.56 46.51
N LEU A 419 -14.52 -45.72 46.96
CA LEU A 419 -15.16 -45.81 48.28
C LEU A 419 -16.27 -46.85 48.25
N GLU A 420 -17.22 -46.67 47.32
CA GLU A 420 -18.38 -47.52 47.11
C GLU A 420 -18.81 -47.47 45.65
N ARG A 421 -19.39 -48.56 45.15
CA ARG A 421 -20.11 -48.57 43.88
C ARG A 421 -21.57 -48.24 44.16
N LEU A 422 -22.18 -47.47 43.26
CA LEU A 422 -23.53 -46.94 43.40
C LEU A 422 -24.38 -47.42 42.23
N CYS A 423 -25.69 -47.55 42.42
CA CYS A 423 -26.60 -47.82 41.32
C CYS A 423 -26.92 -46.55 40.55
N GLN A 424 -27.18 -46.67 39.26
CA GLN A 424 -27.62 -45.57 38.42
C GLN A 424 -29.10 -45.73 38.06
N ASP A 425 -29.84 -44.63 38.08
CA ASP A 425 -31.25 -44.55 37.67
C ASP A 425 -31.39 -44.12 36.20
N SER A 426 -32.62 -44.13 35.66
CA SER A 426 -32.89 -43.77 34.27
C SER A 426 -32.63 -42.30 33.92
N GLU A 427 -32.49 -41.43 34.93
CA GLU A 427 -32.11 -40.01 34.77
C GLU A 427 -30.60 -39.80 34.95
N LYS A 428 -29.82 -40.90 35.00
CA LYS A 428 -28.37 -40.95 35.25
C LYS A 428 -27.94 -40.54 36.66
N LYS A 429 -28.87 -40.38 37.61
CA LYS A 429 -28.57 -40.05 39.00
C LYS A 429 -28.18 -41.30 39.79
N CYS A 430 -27.26 -41.12 40.73
CA CYS A 430 -26.63 -42.21 41.47
C CYS A 430 -27.28 -42.42 42.84
N HIS A 431 -27.43 -43.69 43.25
CA HIS A 431 -28.11 -44.11 44.48
C HIS A 431 -27.24 -45.09 45.29
N PRO A 432 -27.17 -44.95 46.63
CA PRO A 432 -26.41 -45.84 47.50
C PRO A 432 -27.06 -47.24 47.61
N VAL A 433 -26.26 -48.23 48.01
CA VAL A 433 -26.75 -49.56 48.36
C VAL A 433 -27.82 -49.46 49.45
N GLY A 434 -28.96 -50.14 49.26
CA GLY A 434 -30.13 -50.07 50.13
C GLY A 434 -31.17 -49.01 49.73
N ALA A 435 -30.83 -48.08 48.82
CA ALA A 435 -31.83 -47.17 48.24
C ALA A 435 -32.87 -47.96 47.43
N SER A 436 -34.13 -47.51 47.47
CA SER A 436 -35.26 -48.12 46.77
C SER A 436 -36.26 -47.06 46.31
N GLY A 437 -37.17 -47.43 45.39
CA GLY A 437 -38.22 -46.55 44.87
C GLY A 437 -37.84 -45.72 43.64
N PHE A 438 -36.61 -45.85 43.11
CA PHE A 438 -36.18 -45.13 41.91
C PHE A 438 -36.58 -45.87 40.61
N GLN A 439 -36.46 -45.21 39.47
CA GLN A 439 -36.70 -45.79 38.14
C GLN A 439 -35.38 -46.12 37.46
N ALA A 440 -35.24 -47.24 36.76
CA ALA A 440 -33.97 -47.61 36.14
C ALA A 440 -34.17 -48.29 34.78
N GLU A 441 -33.24 -48.03 33.86
CA GLU A 441 -33.23 -48.67 32.55
C GLU A 441 -32.55 -50.04 32.64
N ILE A 442 -33.30 -51.11 32.38
CA ILE A 442 -32.79 -52.48 32.32
C ILE A 442 -33.15 -53.05 30.95
N GLN A 443 -32.13 -53.46 30.18
CA GLN A 443 -32.28 -54.04 28.84
C GLN A 443 -33.09 -53.15 27.86
N GLY A 444 -32.92 -51.81 27.95
CA GLY A 444 -33.62 -50.85 27.10
C GLY A 444 -35.06 -50.51 27.53
N MET A 445 -35.49 -50.97 28.71
CA MET A 445 -36.81 -50.66 29.28
C MET A 445 -36.67 -49.95 30.62
N VAL A 446 -37.35 -48.83 30.80
CA VAL A 446 -37.44 -48.15 32.11
C VAL A 446 -38.41 -48.92 33.01
N ARG A 447 -37.90 -49.43 34.13
CA ARG A 447 -38.66 -50.09 35.20
C ARG A 447 -38.79 -49.16 36.39
N THR A 448 -39.87 -49.30 37.16
CA THR A 448 -40.16 -48.47 38.34
C THR A 448 -39.97 -49.27 39.64
N ASN A 449 -39.91 -48.56 40.78
CA ASN A 449 -39.75 -49.14 42.12
C ASN A 449 -38.51 -50.06 42.26
N CYS A 450 -37.42 -49.66 41.62
CA CYS A 450 -36.14 -50.38 41.66
C CYS A 450 -35.40 -50.15 42.97
N SER A 451 -34.54 -51.11 43.33
CA SER A 451 -33.71 -51.13 44.53
C SER A 451 -32.24 -51.38 44.18
N CYS A 452 -31.34 -50.73 44.92
CA CYS A 452 -29.90 -50.91 44.77
C CYS A 452 -29.36 -51.95 45.75
N LEU A 453 -28.75 -53.02 45.25
CA LEU A 453 -28.27 -54.14 46.05
C LEU A 453 -26.76 -54.36 45.86
N ALA A 454 -26.05 -54.70 46.94
CA ALA A 454 -24.67 -55.14 46.86
C ALA A 454 -24.56 -56.60 46.38
N ARG A 455 -23.46 -56.91 45.67
CA ARG A 455 -23.05 -58.26 45.27
C ARG A 455 -21.53 -58.39 45.42
N GLU A 456 -21.02 -59.61 45.46
CA GLU A 456 -19.57 -59.90 45.61
C GLU A 456 -18.69 -59.17 44.57
N ALA A 457 -19.22 -58.93 43.36
CA ALA A 457 -18.52 -58.23 42.28
C ALA A 457 -18.89 -56.72 42.13
N GLY A 458 -19.71 -56.14 43.01
CA GLY A 458 -20.11 -54.72 42.94
C GLY A 458 -21.54 -54.45 43.40
N VAL A 459 -22.33 -53.79 42.55
CA VAL A 459 -23.74 -53.47 42.81
C VAL A 459 -24.63 -53.90 41.64
N MET A 460 -25.91 -54.08 41.93
CA MET A 460 -26.94 -54.40 40.94
C MET A 460 -28.22 -53.64 41.25
N VAL A 461 -28.85 -53.12 40.20
CA VAL A 461 -30.25 -52.67 40.26
C VAL A 461 -31.16 -53.88 40.13
N GLN A 462 -32.05 -54.07 41.10
CA GLN A 462 -33.16 -55.02 41.00
C GLN A 462 -34.48 -54.26 41.00
N CYS A 463 -35.27 -54.44 39.95
CA CYS A 463 -36.64 -53.92 39.87
C CYS A 463 -37.64 -55.08 39.95
N PRO A 464 -38.89 -54.85 40.38
CA PRO A 464 -39.98 -55.79 40.22
C PRO A 464 -40.15 -56.23 38.75
N GLY A 465 -40.73 -57.42 38.58
CA GLY A 465 -40.94 -58.10 37.29
C GLY A 465 -41.87 -57.34 36.35
#